data_AF-A0A0F5FZY3-F1
#
_entry.id   AF-A0A0F5FZY3-F1
#
_cell.length_a   1.000
_cell.length_b   1.000
_cell.length_c   1.000
_cell.angle_alpha   90.00
_cell.angle_beta   90.00
_cell.angle_gamma   90.00
#
_symmetry.space_group_name_H-M   'P 1'
#
loop_
_entity.id
_entity.type
_entity.pdbx_description
1 polymer ?
#
loop_
_entity_poly.entity_id
_entity_poly.type
_entity_poly.pdbx_seq_one_letter_code
_entity_poly.pdbx_strand_id
1 'polypeptide(L)'
;MDIGNDFGLVESYLPFHIMLIRLGVAAIFGAMIGFERGKHTAEAGFRTHILIAVAACLFTILAFEIYHTLEGAENRADPIRAVEAVTAGIAFLGA
;
A
#
# COMPACT_ATOMS: atom_id res chain seq x y z
N MET A 1 23.21 11.55 -18.24
CA MET A 1 22.62 10.21 -18.38
C MET A 1 21.76 10.02 -17.15
N ASP A 2 20.48 10.31 -17.32
CA ASP A 2 19.51 10.51 -16.25
C ASP A 2 18.87 9.16 -15.89
N ILE A 3 19.70 8.28 -15.31
CA ILE A 3 19.31 6.88 -15.04
C ILE A 3 18.14 6.81 -14.04
N GLY A 4 17.93 7.86 -13.23
CA GLY A 4 16.83 7.93 -12.27
C GLY A 4 15.46 8.17 -12.93
N ASN A 5 15.39 9.02 -13.96
CA ASN A 5 14.13 9.38 -14.60
C ASN A 5 13.55 8.23 -15.46
N ASP A 6 14.41 7.36 -16.00
CA ASP A 6 14.01 6.18 -16.79
C ASP A 6 13.46 5.03 -15.92
N PHE A 7 13.81 5.02 -14.63
CA PHE A 7 13.29 4.07 -13.63
C PHE A 7 11.99 4.54 -12.95
N GLY A 8 11.45 5.70 -13.34
CA GLY A 8 10.25 6.26 -12.71
C GLY A 8 10.50 6.87 -11.33
N LEU A 9 11.73 7.30 -11.02
CA LEU A 9 12.00 8.20 -9.89
C LEU A 9 11.54 9.62 -10.24
N VAL A 10 10.27 9.75 -10.59
CA VAL A 10 9.58 11.04 -10.65
C VAL A 10 9.63 11.63 -9.24
N GLU A 11 9.83 12.95 -9.14
CA GLU A 11 9.70 13.70 -7.88
C GLU A 11 8.39 13.29 -7.18
N SER A 12 8.52 12.42 -6.20
CA SER A 12 7.41 11.86 -5.43
C SER A 12 7.42 12.50 -4.06
N TYR A 13 6.24 12.79 -3.52
CA TYR A 13 6.09 13.47 -2.24
C TYR A 13 6.70 12.64 -1.11
N LEU A 14 6.55 11.31 -1.16
CA LEU A 14 7.25 10.41 -0.27
C LEU A 14 8.61 9.98 -0.82
N PRO A 15 9.71 10.17 -0.06
CA PRO A 15 11.00 9.59 -0.41
C PRO A 15 10.94 8.07 -0.56
N PHE A 16 11.61 7.54 -1.58
CA PHE A 16 11.61 6.11 -1.91
C PHE A 16 12.00 5.20 -0.75
N HIS A 17 12.97 5.62 0.07
CA HIS A 17 13.40 4.85 1.24
C HIS A 17 12.27 4.68 2.28
N ILE A 18 11.40 5.67 2.44
CA ILE A 18 10.26 5.59 3.36
C ILE A 18 9.22 4.63 2.82
N MET A 19 8.96 4.65 1.51
CA MET A 19 8.04 3.71 0.86
C MET A 19 8.50 2.26 1.05
N LEU A 20 9.78 1.98 0.81
CA LEU A 20 10.35 0.64 1.01
C LEU A 20 10.27 0.17 2.46
N ILE A 21 10.55 1.06 3.43
CA ILE A 21 10.44 0.72 4.85
C ILE A 21 8.98 0.38 5.20
N ARG A 22 8.01 1.19 4.75
CA ARG A 22 6.59 0.94 5.00
C ARG A 22 6.12 -0.38 4.40
N LEU A 23 6.50 -0.68 3.16
CA LEU A 23 6.19 -1.95 2.49
C LEU A 23 6.84 -3.13 3.21
N GLY A 24 8.09 -2.99 3.65
CA GLY A 24 8.79 -4.01 4.42
C GLY A 24 8.12 -4.30 5.76
N VAL A 25 7.73 -3.26 6.50
CA VAL A 25 7.00 -3.38 7.77
C VAL A 25 5.62 -4.03 7.54
N ALA A 26 4.90 -3.63 6.49
CA ALA A 26 3.62 -4.25 6.13
C ALA A 26 3.78 -5.75 5.80
N ALA A 27 4.83 -6.13 5.07
CA ALA A 27 5.15 -7.52 4.79
C ALA A 27 5.44 -8.32 6.07
N ILE A 28 6.21 -7.75 7.01
CA ILE A 28 6.52 -8.40 8.30
C ILE A 28 5.23 -8.58 9.12
N PHE A 29 4.36 -7.58 9.20
CA PHE A 29 3.09 -7.71 9.91
C PHE A 29 2.16 -8.73 9.24
N GLY A 30 2.03 -8.70 7.91
CA GLY A 30 1.27 -9.70 7.15
C GLY A 30 1.82 -11.12 7.34
N ALA A 31 3.14 -11.26 7.43
CA ALA A 31 3.80 -12.53 7.71
C ALA A 31 3.46 -13.05 9.11
N MET A 32 3.55 -12.21 10.15
CA MET A 32 3.21 -12.60 11.52
C MET A 32 1.74 -13.05 11.63
N ILE A 33 0.82 -12.29 11.04
CA ILE A 33 -0.61 -12.66 11.01
C ILE A 33 -0.82 -13.97 10.24
N GLY A 34 -0.21 -14.10 9.06
CA GLY A 34 -0.31 -15.30 8.24
C GLY A 34 0.28 -16.54 8.90
N PHE A 35 1.30 -16.39 9.75
CA PHE A 35 1.91 -17.48 10.50
C PHE A 35 1.00 -17.96 11.63
N GLU A 36 0.41 -17.03 12.38
CA GLU A 36 -0.57 -17.36 13.42
C GLU A 36 -1.81 -18.00 12.81
N ARG A 37 -2.36 -17.39 11.75
CA ARG A 37 -3.53 -17.90 11.01
C ARG A 37 -3.27 -19.29 10.43
N GLY A 38 -2.14 -19.51 9.77
CA GLY A 38 -1.79 -20.81 9.19
C GLY A 38 -1.59 -21.93 10.24
N LYS A 39 -1.26 -21.58 11.49
CA LYS A 39 -1.19 -22.53 12.60
C LYS A 39 -2.56 -22.90 13.18
N HIS A 40 -3.50 -21.97 13.16
CA HIS A 40 -4.82 -22.11 13.79
C HIS A 40 -5.95 -22.45 12.81
N THR A 41 -5.81 -22.13 11.52
CA THR A 41 -6.88 -22.25 10.52
C THR A 41 -6.29 -22.54 9.13
N ALA A 42 -6.85 -23.52 8.41
CA ALA A 42 -6.32 -23.97 7.13
C ALA A 42 -6.76 -23.14 5.90
N GLU A 43 -7.53 -22.07 6.11
CA GLU A 43 -8.32 -21.43 5.04
C GLU A 43 -7.53 -20.37 4.23
N ALA A 44 -6.51 -19.72 4.81
CA ALA A 44 -5.67 -18.76 4.09
C ALA A 44 -4.23 -18.75 4.64
N GLY A 45 -3.26 -19.09 3.79
CA GLY A 45 -1.87 -19.31 4.19
C GLY A 45 -1.04 -18.04 4.45
N PHE A 46 0.23 -18.25 4.81
CA PHE A 46 1.22 -17.20 5.08
C PHE A 46 1.39 -16.21 3.91
N ARG A 47 1.38 -16.71 2.67
CA ARG A 47 1.59 -15.89 1.46
C ARG A 47 0.45 -14.91 1.19
N THR A 48 -0.81 -15.30 1.46
CA THR A 48 -1.96 -14.44 1.17
C THR A 48 -2.00 -13.24 2.11
N HIS A 49 -1.76 -13.43 3.40
CA HIS A 49 -1.74 -12.33 4.37
C HIS A 49 -0.61 -11.33 4.12
N ILE A 50 0.56 -11.79 3.68
CA ILE A 50 1.66 -10.91 3.26
C ILE A 50 1.24 -10.07 2.05
N LEU A 51 0.72 -10.71 1.00
CA LEU A 51 0.31 -10.01 -0.21
C LEU A 51 -0.80 -8.99 0.05
N ILE A 52 -1.78 -9.34 0.89
CA ILE A 52 -2.86 -8.43 1.30
C ILE A 52 -2.31 -7.22 2.06
N ALA A 53 -1.42 -7.44 3.04
CA ALA A 53 -0.85 -6.35 3.83
C ALA A 53 0.02 -5.41 2.98
N VAL A 54 0.83 -5.96 2.08
CA VAL A 54 1.67 -5.20 1.15
C VAL A 54 0.80 -4.41 0.16
N ALA A 55 -0.22 -5.04 -0.42
CA ALA A 55 -1.15 -4.36 -1.33
C ALA A 55 -1.87 -3.20 -0.63
N ALA A 56 -2.34 -3.40 0.61
CA ALA A 56 -2.95 -2.35 1.40
C ALA A 56 -2.03 -1.15 1.61
N CYS A 57 -0.79 -1.42 2.02
CA CYS A 57 0.22 -0.39 2.21
C CYS A 57 0.52 0.38 0.90
N LEU A 58 0.69 -0.34 -0.20
CA LEU A 58 0.97 0.26 -1.51
C LEU A 58 -0.19 1.16 -1.96
N PHE A 59 -1.43 0.69 -1.86
CA PHE A 59 -2.59 1.48 -2.24
C PHE A 59 -2.76 2.75 -1.39
N THR A 60 -2.49 2.68 -0.08
CA THR A 60 -2.49 3.87 0.77
C THR A 60 -1.41 4.87 0.34
N ILE A 61 -0.19 4.41 0.03
CA ILE A 61 0.87 5.28 -0.48
C ILE A 61 0.43 5.96 -1.79
N LEU A 62 -0.11 5.21 -2.74
CA LEU A 62 -0.61 5.74 -4.01
C LEU A 62 -1.74 6.77 -3.80
N ALA A 63 -2.67 6.51 -2.88
CA ALA A 63 -3.74 7.46 -2.56
C ALA A 63 -3.19 8.81 -2.08
N PHE A 64 -2.18 8.80 -1.20
CA PHE A 64 -1.52 10.03 -0.73
C PHE A 64 -0.70 10.71 -1.81
N GLU A 65 -0.03 9.96 -2.67
CA GLU A 65 0.76 10.51 -3.78
C GLU A 65 -0.16 11.20 -4.82
N ILE A 66 -1.27 10.55 -5.18
CA ILE A 66 -2.29 11.13 -6.05
C ILE A 66 -2.91 12.38 -5.40
N TYR A 67 -3.15 12.36 -4.09
CA TYR A 67 -3.67 13.53 -3.38
C TYR A 67 -2.75 14.75 -3.49
N HIS A 68 -1.44 14.58 -3.20
CA HIS A 68 -0.48 15.69 -3.23
C HIS A 68 -0.21 16.19 -4.65
N THR A 69 -0.24 15.31 -5.66
CA THR A 69 -0.11 15.73 -7.07
C THR A 69 -1.30 16.56 -7.58
N LEU A 70 -2.47 16.44 -6.93
CA LEU A 70 -3.69 17.16 -7.30
C LEU A 70 -3.92 18.45 -6.49
N GLU A 71 -3.14 18.70 -5.44
CA GLU A 71 -3.31 19.80 -4.48
C GLU A 71 -3.18 21.21 -5.10
N GLY A 72 -2.64 21.32 -6.32
CA GLY A 72 -2.50 22.57 -7.07
C GLY A 72 -3.68 22.96 -7.98
N ALA A 73 -4.63 22.05 -8.21
CA ALA A 73 -5.90 22.39 -8.84
C ALA A 73 -6.91 22.76 -7.74
N GLU A 74 -7.89 23.62 -8.01
CA GLU A 74 -9.04 23.97 -7.15
C GLU A 74 -9.92 22.76 -6.76
N ASN A 75 -9.30 21.70 -6.25
CA ASN A 75 -9.85 20.36 -6.20
C ASN A 75 -9.93 19.94 -4.73
N ARG A 76 -11.18 19.84 -4.25
CA ARG A 76 -11.53 19.28 -2.94
C ARG A 76 -11.40 17.75 -2.96
N ALA A 77 -10.26 17.22 -3.43
CA ALA A 77 -9.98 15.81 -3.29
C ALA A 77 -9.96 15.49 -1.78
N ASP A 78 -10.71 14.49 -1.35
CA ASP A 78 -10.74 14.09 0.06
C ASP A 78 -9.88 12.82 0.20
N PRO A 79 -8.70 12.89 0.83
CA PRO A 79 -7.81 11.74 0.97
C PRO A 79 -8.45 10.62 1.78
N ILE A 80 -9.43 10.93 2.64
CA ILE A 80 -10.18 9.95 3.43
C ILE A 80 -10.98 9.03 2.49
N ARG A 81 -11.61 9.58 1.45
CA ARG A 81 -12.41 8.80 0.49
C ARG A 81 -11.54 7.84 -0.33
N ALA A 82 -10.31 8.22 -0.62
CA ALA A 82 -9.34 7.35 -1.30
C ALA A 82 -8.93 6.19 -0.39
N VAL A 83 -8.67 6.45 0.90
CA VAL A 83 -8.41 5.40 1.89
C VAL A 83 -9.63 4.47 2.02
N GLU A 84 -10.84 5.00 2.13
CA GLU A 84 -12.09 4.22 2.20
C GLU A 84 -12.23 3.25 1.03
N ALA A 85 -12.02 3.72 -0.21
CA ALA A 85 -12.09 2.90 -1.42
C ALA A 85 -11.08 1.75 -1.42
N VAL A 86 -9.86 2.01 -0.93
CA VAL A 86 -8.81 0.99 -0.79
C VAL A 86 -9.21 -0.07 0.24
N THR A 87 -9.69 0.34 1.42
CA THR A 87 -10.19 -0.61 2.44
C THR A 87 -11.33 -1.48 1.93
N ALA A 88 -12.28 -0.89 1.19
CA ALA A 88 -13.37 -1.63 0.58
C ALA A 88 -12.88 -2.66 -0.46
N GLY A 89 -11.90 -2.28 -1.30
CA GLY A 89 -11.30 -3.19 -2.27
C GLY A 89 -10.57 -4.38 -1.63
N ILE A 90 -9.85 -4.15 -0.53
CA ILE A 90 -9.16 -5.23 0.21
C ILE A 90 -10.16 -6.15 0.92
N ALA A 91 -11.21 -5.58 1.52
CA ALA A 91 -12.26 -6.36 2.17
C ALA A 91 -12.96 -7.31 1.18
N PHE A 92 -13.13 -6.88 -0.08
CA PHE A 92 -13.66 -7.72 -1.14
C PHE A 92 -12.69 -8.86 -1.54
N LEU A 93 -11.38 -8.63 -1.51
CA LEU A 93 -10.37 -9.65 -1.84
C LEU A 93 -10.18 -10.70 -0.73
N GLY A 94 -10.54 -10.37 0.50
CA GLY A 94 -10.42 -11.26 1.66
C GLY A 94 -11.72 -12.00 2.05
N ALA A 95 -12.85 -11.70 1.40
CA ALA A 95 -14.17 -12.32 1.61
C ALA A 95 -14.40 -13.48 0.64
#